data_AF-A0A925FEV7-F1
#
_entry.id   AF-A0A925FEV7-F1
#
_cell.length_a   1.000
_cell.length_b   1.000
_cell.length_c   1.000
_cell.angle_alpha   90.00
_cell.angle_beta   90.00
_cell.angle_gamma   90.00
#
_symmetry.space_group_name_H-M   'P 1'
#
loop_
_entity.id
_entity.type
_entity.pdbx_description
1 polymer ?
#
loop_
_entity_poly.entity_id
_entity_poly.type
_entity_poly.pdbx_seq_one_letter_code
_entity_poly.pdbx_strand_id
1 'polypeptide(L)'
;MATRAPSRSGAVRWRNVVARNWVTVRAAPQHGSRLLGSFGPDTRIQLGESRAGWVRIRSRGLSGWAHQARLSTRTVRAGTLAQR
;
A
#
# COMPACT_ATOMS: atom_id res chain seq x y z
N MET A 1 -36.02 -12.80 9.03
CA MET A 1 -35.68 -11.36 8.89
C MET A 1 -34.33 -11.26 8.17
N ALA A 2 -34.32 -10.55 7.03
CA ALA A 2 -33.24 -10.22 6.09
C ALA A 2 -31.91 -11.02 6.11
N THR A 3 -31.75 -11.88 5.09
CA THR A 3 -30.45 -12.32 4.53
C THR A 3 -29.62 -11.11 4.08
N ARG A 4 -28.35 -11.01 4.48
CA ARG A 4 -27.32 -10.32 3.67
C ARG A 4 -26.06 -11.17 3.64
N ALA A 5 -25.69 -11.52 2.43
CA ALA A 5 -24.52 -12.32 2.06
C ALA A 5 -23.25 -11.88 2.80
N PRO A 6 -22.25 -12.76 2.97
CA PRO A 6 -20.89 -12.28 3.10
C PRO A 6 -20.63 -11.48 1.84
N SER A 7 -20.60 -10.15 1.94
CA SER A 7 -20.03 -9.34 0.88
C SER A 7 -18.67 -9.97 0.64
N ARG A 8 -18.47 -10.55 -0.54
CA ARG A 8 -17.14 -10.83 -1.06
C ARG A 8 -16.50 -9.46 -1.13
N SER A 9 -16.00 -8.98 0.01
CA SER A 9 -15.28 -7.74 0.17
C SER A 9 -14.23 -7.85 -0.92
N GLY A 10 -14.34 -7.04 -1.97
CA GLY A 10 -13.39 -7.04 -3.06
C GLY A 10 -12.03 -6.92 -2.42
N ALA A 11 -11.35 -8.06 -2.26
CA ALA A 11 -10.25 -8.14 -1.33
C ALA A 11 -9.15 -7.33 -2.00
N VAL A 12 -8.90 -6.14 -1.47
CA VAL A 12 -7.84 -5.27 -1.97
C VAL A 12 -6.61 -6.15 -2.08
N ARG A 13 -6.14 -6.39 -3.31
CA ARG A 13 -5.00 -7.28 -3.56
C ARG A 13 -3.75 -6.56 -3.09
N TRP A 14 -3.42 -6.79 -1.82
CA TRP A 14 -2.22 -6.25 -1.21
C TRP A 14 -1.00 -6.87 -1.88
N ARG A 15 -0.14 -6.00 -2.42
CA ARG A 15 1.12 -6.36 -3.07
C ARG A 15 2.26 -6.07 -2.12
N ASN A 16 3.06 -7.09 -1.83
CA ASN A 16 4.27 -6.93 -1.02
C ASN A 16 5.35 -6.25 -1.84
N VAL A 17 5.86 -5.13 -1.35
CA VAL A 17 6.94 -4.37 -1.98
C VAL A 17 7.94 -3.92 -0.92
N VAL A 18 9.13 -3.53 -1.38
CA VAL A 18 10.15 -2.89 -0.54
C VAL A 18 10.27 -1.44 -0.97
N ALA A 19 10.12 -0.49 -0.03
CA ALA A 19 10.39 0.91 -0.29
C ALA A 19 11.88 1.11 -0.62
N ARG A 20 12.20 1.82 -1.70
CA ARG A 20 13.60 2.17 -2.07
C ARG A 20 14.00 3.54 -1.54
N ASN A 21 13.02 4.38 -1.22
CA ASN A 21 13.19 5.73 -0.71
C ASN A 21 12.27 5.97 0.49
N TRP A 22 12.36 7.17 1.05
CA TRP A 22 11.47 7.62 2.11
C TRP A 22 10.04 7.73 1.59
N VAL A 23 9.14 6.90 2.14
CA VAL A 23 7.73 6.89 1.79
C VAL A 23 6.93 7.62 2.86
N THR A 24 6.36 8.75 2.50
CA THR A 24 5.50 9.53 3.40
C THR A 24 4.09 8.96 3.45
N VAL A 25 3.60 8.69 4.65
CA VAL A 25 2.26 8.14 4.90
C VAL A 25 1.35 9.24 5.44
N ARG A 26 0.19 9.40 4.80
CA ARG A 26 -0.82 10.38 5.17
C ARG A 26 -2.14 9.74 5.56
N ALA A 27 -2.91 10.47 6.36
CA ALA A 27 -4.23 10.02 6.81
C ALA A 27 -5.26 9.94 5.66
N ALA A 28 -5.13 10.82 4.66
CA ALA A 28 -6.04 10.90 3.53
C ALA A 28 -5.26 11.11 2.21
N PRO A 29 -5.84 10.73 1.04
CA PRO A 29 -5.23 10.92 -0.27
C PRO A 29 -5.32 12.38 -0.74
N GLN A 30 -4.74 13.30 0.03
CA GLN A 30 -4.71 14.73 -0.25
C GLN A 30 -3.39 15.35 0.23
N HIS A 31 -2.88 16.32 -0.52
CA HIS A 31 -1.59 16.97 -0.25
C HIS A 31 -1.50 17.68 1.11
N GLY A 32 -2.64 18.16 1.63
CA GLY A 32 -2.73 18.86 2.93
C GLY A 32 -3.17 18.01 4.12
N SER A 33 -3.30 16.69 3.98
CA SER A 33 -3.72 15.85 5.10
C SER A 33 -2.61 15.64 6.12
N ARG A 34 -3.01 15.35 7.36
CA ARG A 34 -2.11 15.00 8.46
C ARG A 34 -1.15 13.88 8.06
N LEU A 35 0.14 14.10 8.33
CA LEU A 35 1.17 13.07 8.25
C LEU A 35 0.96 12.06 9.37
N LEU A 36 0.82 10.79 9.03
CA LEU A 36 0.82 9.71 10.02
C LEU A 36 2.24 9.27 10.35
N GLY A 37 3.15 9.39 9.38
CA GLY A 37 4.56 9.06 9.56
C GLY A 37 5.24 8.84 8.22
N SER A 38 6.40 8.20 8.27
CA SER A 38 7.16 7.80 7.10
C SER A 38 7.75 6.41 7.29
N PHE A 39 7.90 5.69 6.17
CA PHE A 39 8.71 4.48 6.12
C PHE A 39 10.07 4.84 5.53
N GLY A 40 11.13 4.33 6.15
CA GLY A 40 12.48 4.46 5.63
C GLY A 40 12.72 3.60 4.39
N PRO A 41 13.85 3.80 3.70
CA PRO A 41 14.30 2.90 2.65
C PRO A 41 14.46 1.47 3.19
N ASP A 42 14.41 0.50 2.28
CA ASP A 42 14.49 -0.95 2.55
C ASP A 42 13.42 -1.52 3.49
N THR A 43 12.37 -0.73 3.76
CA THR A 43 11.23 -1.17 4.56
C THR A 43 10.24 -1.96 3.70
N ARG A 44 9.86 -3.15 4.17
CA ARG A 44 8.78 -3.95 3.56
C ARG A 44 7.42 -3.32 3.88
N ILE A 45 6.68 -3.00 2.83
CA ILE A 45 5.34 -2.43 2.90
C ILE A 45 4.38 -3.18 1.98
N GLN A 46 3.08 -3.06 2.23
CA GLN A 46 2.06 -3.62 1.36
C GLN A 46 1.32 -2.49 0.65
N LEU A 47 1.26 -2.53 -0.69
CA LEU A 47 0.47 -1.61 -1.49
C LEU A 47 -0.89 -2.22 -1.79
N GLY A 48 -1.95 -1.48 -1.53
CA GLY A 48 -3.33 -1.88 -1.77
C GLY A 48 -3.91 -1.14 -2.97
N GLU A 49 -5.10 -0.60 -2.75
CA GLU A 49 -5.87 0.16 -3.73
C GLU A 49 -5.17 1.48 -4.08
N SER A 50 -5.27 1.86 -5.35
CA SER A 50 -4.83 3.15 -5.84
C SER A 50 -6.05 4.00 -6.24
N ARG A 51 -6.11 5.26 -5.80
CA ARG A 51 -7.15 6.21 -6.22
C ARG A 51 -6.61 7.63 -6.28
N ALA A 52 -7.01 8.39 -7.31
CA ALA A 52 -6.64 9.79 -7.48
C ALA A 52 -5.11 10.07 -7.36
N GLY A 53 -4.27 9.15 -7.82
CA GLY A 53 -2.80 9.27 -7.73
C GLY A 53 -2.18 8.89 -6.37
N TRP A 54 -2.99 8.39 -5.44
CA TRP A 54 -2.55 7.88 -4.15
C TRP A 54 -2.69 6.37 -4.10
N VAL A 55 -1.75 5.72 -3.43
CA VAL A 55 -1.77 4.29 -3.15
C VAL A 55 -1.93 4.09 -1.65
N ARG A 56 -2.86 3.22 -1.28
CA ARG A 56 -3.03 2.81 0.11
C ARG A 56 -1.89 1.89 0.49
N ILE A 57 -1.26 2.18 1.62
CA ILE A 57 -0.13 1.40 2.12
C ILE A 57 -0.37 0.97 3.56
N ARG A 58 0.17 -0.19 3.92
CA ARG A 58 0.18 -0.67 5.30
C ARG A 58 1.46 -1.43 5.62
N SER A 59 1.94 -1.28 6.85
CA SER A 59 3.04 -2.07 7.41
C SER A 59 3.06 -1.96 8.94
N ARG A 60 3.34 -3.07 9.64
CA ARG A 60 3.55 -3.13 11.10
C ARG A 60 2.52 -2.33 11.94
N GLY A 61 1.24 -2.37 11.56
CA GLY A 61 0.17 -1.66 12.26
C GLY A 61 -0.08 -0.20 11.82
N LEU A 62 0.82 0.40 11.04
CA LEU A 62 0.59 1.70 10.40
C LEU A 62 -0.10 1.50 9.04
N SER A 63 -1.19 2.22 8.79
CA SER A 63 -1.86 2.23 7.49
C SER A 63 -2.25 3.64 7.09
N GLY A 64 -2.19 3.93 5.78
CA GLY A 64 -2.52 5.25 5.26
C GLY A 64 -2.31 5.33 3.75
N TRP A 65 -2.08 6.55 3.25
CA TRP A 65 -1.97 6.85 1.83
C TRP A 65 -0.62 7.46 1.49
N ALA A 66 0.00 7.02 0.40
CA ALA A 66 1.21 7.59 -0.15
C ALA A 66 1.00 8.03 -1.60
N HIS A 67 1.65 9.12 -1.98
CA HIS A 67 1.54 9.67 -3.33
C HIS A 67 2.39 8.87 -4.31
N GLN A 68 1.79 8.38 -5.41
CA GLN A 68 2.46 7.49 -6.34
C GLN A 68 3.73 8.10 -6.95
N ALA A 69 3.74 9.41 -7.20
CA ALA A 69 4.87 10.08 -7.85
C ALA A 69 6.12 10.15 -6.95
N ARG A 70 5.97 9.97 -5.64
CA ARG A 70 7.09 9.93 -4.67
C ARG A 70 7.37 8.51 -4.18
N LEU A 71 6.56 7.53 -4.60
CA LEU A 71 6.64 6.16 -4.15
C LEU A 71 7.62 5.39 -5.06
N SER A 72 8.85 5.17 -4.60
CA SER A 72 9.78 4.27 -5.28
C SER A 72 9.81 2.94 -4.56
N THR A 73 9.27 1.89 -5.18
CA THR A 73 9.18 0.56 -4.57
C THR A 73 9.70 -0.52 -5.49
N ARG A 74 10.35 -1.53 -4.91
CA ARG A 74 10.71 -2.77 -5.59
C ARG A 74 9.67 -3.83 -5.24
N THR A 75 8.97 -4.34 -6.24
CA THR A 75 8.03 -5.45 -6.06
C THR A 75 8.78 -6.67 -5.54
N VAL A 76 8.33 -7.21 -4.40
CA VAL A 76 8.80 -8.52 -3.92
C VAL A 76 8.05 -9.54 -4.75
N ARG A 77 8.71 -10.10 -5.77
CA ARG A 77 8.14 -11.21 -6.52
C ARG A 77 7.93 -12.37 -5.54
N ALA A 78 6.68 -12.76 -5.30
CA ALA A 78 6.39 -14.10 -4.78
C ALA A 78 6.95 -15.07 -5.83
N GLY A 79 7.84 -15.97 -5.41
CA GLY A 79 8.78 -16.67 -6.28
C GLY A 79 8.18 -17.15 -7.61
N THR A 80 8.84 -16.77 -8.70
CA THR A 80 8.81 -17.55 -9.94
C THR A 80 10.13 -18.32 -9.97
N LEU A 81 10.14 -19.50 -9.35
CA LEU A 81 11.02 -20.57 -9.80
C LEU A 81 10.52 -20.97 -11.19
N ALA A 82 11.07 -20.35 -12.23
CA ALA A 82 11.11 -20.84 -13.62
C ALA A 82 11.39 -19.67 -14.55
N GLN A 83 12.63 -19.58 -15.01
CA GLN A 83 12.94 -19.24 -16.39
C GLN A 83 14.38 -19.70 -16.60
N ARG A 84 14.47 -20.97 -17.02
CA ARG A 84 15.65 -21.58 -17.65
C ARG A 84 15.64 -21.19 -19.12
#